data_AF-A0A023BTV8-F1
#
_entry.id   AF-A0A023BTV8-F1
#
_cell.length_a   1.000
_cell.length_b   1.000
_cell.length_c   1.000
_cell.angle_alpha   90.00
_cell.angle_beta   90.00
_cell.angle_gamma   90.00
#
_symmetry.space_group_name_H-M   'P 1'
#
loop_
_entity.id
_entity.type
_entity.pdbx_description
1 polymer ?
#
loop_
_entity_poly.entity_id
_entity_poly.type
_entity_poly.pdbx_seq_one_letter_code
_entity_poly.pdbx_strand_id
1 'polypeptide(L)'
;MSSRDRYTEIINGMKSDDKQLQWHTMVKWCTLWIDVEKKELKPLLELIKECKEVGFWECYYPSQSHYALGLSLGKNYDERYNLPMVYIRYNADKNNFDVQYQKGQGGETTRVDCGSKLSENHFKSITHWLGDKKNNSRDPENE
;
A
#
# COMPACT_ATOMS: atom_id res chain seq x y z
N MET A 1 19.35 -5.50 18.56
CA MET A 1 18.37 -6.25 17.74
C MET A 1 18.93 -6.39 16.34
N SER A 2 19.03 -7.60 15.80
CA SER A 2 19.58 -7.82 14.45
C SER A 2 18.62 -7.29 13.37
N SER A 3 19.10 -7.15 12.12
CA SER A 3 18.20 -6.84 11.00
C SER A 3 17.16 -7.94 10.81
N ARG A 4 17.55 -9.21 10.98
CA ARG A 4 16.65 -10.38 10.88
C ARG A 4 15.50 -10.31 11.88
N ASP A 5 15.77 -9.90 13.12
CA ASP A 5 14.73 -9.76 14.15
C ASP A 5 13.73 -8.67 13.77
N ARG A 6 14.23 -7.54 13.24
CA ARG A 6 13.39 -6.44 12.74
C ARG A 6 12.49 -6.87 11.57
N TYR A 7 13.03 -7.60 10.59
CA TYR A 7 12.24 -8.18 9.50
C TYR A 7 11.15 -9.13 10.03
N THR A 8 11.49 -9.97 11.02
CA THR A 8 10.55 -10.94 11.59
C THR A 8 9.40 -10.24 12.33
N GLU A 9 9.70 -9.23 13.15
CA GLU A 9 8.70 -8.41 13.83
C GLU A 9 7.73 -7.77 12.82
N ILE A 10 8.28 -7.26 11.73
CA ILE A 10 7.49 -6.59 10.69
C ILE A 10 6.59 -7.57 9.93
N ILE A 11 7.10 -8.74 9.55
CA ILE A 11 6.30 -9.78 8.90
C ILE A 11 5.15 -10.21 9.81
N ASN A 12 5.40 -10.37 11.12
CA ASN A 12 4.37 -10.76 12.08
C ASN A 12 3.34 -9.64 12.29
N GLY A 13 3.77 -8.38 12.37
CA GLY A 13 2.87 -7.23 12.50
C GLY A 13 1.91 -7.09 11.32
N MET A 14 2.34 -7.42 10.10
CA MET A 14 1.48 -7.37 8.90
C MET A 14 0.48 -8.51 8.80
N LYS A 15 0.71 -9.63 9.49
CA LYS A 15 -0.22 -10.77 9.55
C LYS A 15 -1.36 -10.56 10.53
N SER A 16 -1.26 -9.55 11.41
CA SER A 16 -2.33 -9.22 12.36
C SER A 16 -3.59 -8.76 11.62
N ASP A 17 -4.78 -9.07 12.14
CA ASP A 17 -6.03 -8.47 11.66
C ASP A 17 -6.27 -7.04 12.22
N ASP A 18 -5.42 -6.57 13.15
CA ASP A 18 -5.46 -5.22 13.70
C ASP A 18 -4.89 -4.19 12.69
N LYS A 19 -5.78 -3.36 12.15
CA LYS A 19 -5.46 -2.30 11.19
C LYS A 19 -4.44 -1.29 11.75
N GLN A 20 -4.58 -0.89 13.01
CA GLN A 20 -3.67 0.06 13.64
C GLN A 20 -2.26 -0.54 13.76
N LEU A 21 -2.18 -1.80 14.15
CA LEU A 21 -0.89 -2.52 14.18
C LEU A 21 -0.28 -2.65 12.78
N GLN A 22 -1.08 -2.94 11.74
CA GLN A 22 -0.57 -3.02 10.37
C GLN A 22 -0.03 -1.66 9.87
N TRP A 23 -0.74 -0.56 10.11
CA TRP A 23 -0.26 0.78 9.73
C TRP A 23 1.02 1.18 10.48
N HIS A 24 1.09 0.89 11.78
CA HIS A 24 2.31 1.08 12.55
C HIS A 24 3.47 0.25 12.00
N THR A 25 3.18 -0.99 11.62
CA THR A 25 4.13 -1.91 11.00
C THR A 25 4.61 -1.40 9.63
N MET A 26 3.72 -0.78 8.84
CA MET A 26 4.08 -0.18 7.55
C MET A 26 5.06 0.99 7.69
N VAL A 27 4.88 1.82 8.74
CA VAL A 27 5.85 2.88 9.08
C VAL A 27 7.20 2.26 9.43
N LYS A 28 7.23 1.24 10.32
CA LYS A 28 8.47 0.53 10.68
C LYS A 28 9.18 -0.05 9.45
N TRP A 29 8.41 -0.61 8.53
CA TRP A 29 8.91 -1.18 7.29
C TRP A 29 9.57 -0.15 6.38
N CYS A 30 8.91 0.98 6.15
CA CYS A 30 9.46 2.06 5.35
C CYS A 30 10.73 2.65 5.99
N THR A 31 10.73 2.84 7.31
CA THR A 31 11.93 3.29 8.06
C THR A 31 13.08 2.31 7.92
N LEU A 32 12.82 0.99 7.96
CA LEU A 32 13.86 -0.02 7.79
C LEU A 32 14.52 0.07 6.40
N TRP A 33 13.72 0.26 5.34
CA TRP A 33 14.25 0.46 3.99
C TRP A 33 15.14 1.70 3.87
N ILE A 34 14.77 2.79 4.54
CA ILE A 34 15.56 4.02 4.54
C ILE A 34 16.86 3.82 5.32
N ASP A 35 16.78 3.31 6.55
CA ASP A 35 17.91 3.33 7.48
C ASP A 35 18.90 2.19 7.22
N VAL A 36 18.38 1.01 6.87
CA VAL A 36 19.18 -0.21 6.70
C VAL A 36 19.51 -0.45 5.23
N GLU A 37 18.51 -0.39 4.34
CA GLU A 37 18.71 -0.64 2.90
C GLU A 37 19.15 0.61 2.13
N LYS A 38 19.24 1.78 2.79
CA LYS A 38 19.66 3.06 2.21
C LYS A 38 18.81 3.48 1.00
N LYS A 39 17.52 3.16 1.01
CA LYS A 39 16.57 3.58 -0.03
C LYS A 39 16.08 5.01 0.18
N GLU A 40 15.90 5.72 -0.92
CA GLU A 40 15.40 7.11 -0.91
C GLU A 40 13.86 7.17 -0.85
N LEU A 41 13.28 6.62 0.23
CA LEU A 41 11.82 6.50 0.39
C LEU A 41 11.23 7.49 1.41
N LYS A 42 11.95 8.56 1.76
CA LYS A 42 11.44 9.59 2.68
C LYS A 42 10.09 10.17 2.26
N PRO A 43 9.85 10.51 0.98
CA PRO A 43 8.53 11.01 0.55
C PRO A 43 7.41 9.98 0.75
N LEU A 44 7.68 8.69 0.53
CA LEU A 44 6.70 7.63 0.79
C LEU A 44 6.40 7.51 2.30
N LEU A 45 7.41 7.64 3.17
CA LEU A 45 7.22 7.65 4.61
C LEU A 45 6.36 8.84 5.07
N GLU A 46 6.57 10.02 4.49
CA GLU A 46 5.76 11.21 4.76
C GLU A 46 4.31 11.00 4.33
N LEU A 47 4.08 10.49 3.11
CA LEU A 47 2.74 10.13 2.64
C LEU A 47 2.02 9.15 3.58
N ILE A 48 2.71 8.10 4.06
CA ILE A 48 2.12 7.13 5.01
C ILE A 48 1.66 7.82 6.30
N LYS A 49 2.41 8.83 6.78
CA LYS A 49 2.03 9.60 7.98
C LYS A 49 0.86 10.54 7.69
N GLU A 50 0.87 11.24 6.55
CA GLU A 50 -0.24 12.10 6.13
C GLU A 50 -1.56 11.33 6.02
N CYS A 51 -1.54 10.11 5.46
CA CYS A 51 -2.70 9.21 5.42
C CYS A 51 -3.29 8.94 6.81
N LYS A 52 -2.47 8.94 7.86
CA LYS A 52 -2.93 8.79 9.24
C LYS A 52 -3.58 10.07 9.75
N GLU A 53 -2.95 11.22 9.49
CA GLU A 53 -3.43 12.53 9.96
C GLU A 53 -4.78 12.90 9.36
N VAL A 54 -5.04 12.55 8.10
CA VAL A 54 -6.30 12.87 7.40
C VAL A 54 -7.37 11.78 7.56
N GLY A 55 -7.15 10.77 8.39
CA GLY A 55 -8.10 9.67 8.62
C GLY A 55 -8.22 8.65 7.48
N PHE A 56 -7.46 8.81 6.38
CA PHE A 56 -7.49 7.89 5.24
C PHE A 56 -7.13 6.44 5.63
N TRP A 57 -6.29 6.28 6.65
CA TRP A 57 -5.90 5.00 7.22
C TRP A 57 -7.06 4.18 7.79
N GLU A 58 -8.16 4.82 8.19
CA GLU A 58 -9.31 4.16 8.83
C GLU A 58 -10.08 3.28 7.85
N CYS A 59 -10.05 3.63 6.56
CA CYS A 59 -10.80 2.95 5.52
C CYS A 59 -10.10 1.66 5.04
N TYR A 60 -8.76 1.65 4.97
CA TYR A 60 -8.02 0.63 4.23
C TYR A 60 -6.98 -0.10 5.08
N TYR A 61 -6.78 -1.38 4.75
CA TYR A 61 -5.70 -2.19 5.29
C TYR A 61 -4.45 -2.05 4.43
N PRO A 62 -3.28 -1.77 5.02
CA PRO A 62 -2.05 -1.61 4.27
C PRO A 62 -1.43 -2.98 3.95
N SER A 63 -0.68 -3.04 2.86
CA SER A 63 0.10 -4.21 2.45
C SER A 63 1.50 -3.81 2.05
N GLN A 64 2.45 -4.68 2.37
CA GLN A 64 3.84 -4.51 1.95
C GLN A 64 4.02 -5.10 0.55
N SER A 65 4.55 -4.31 -0.38
CA SER A 65 4.99 -4.80 -1.69
C SER A 65 6.07 -3.89 -2.23
N HIS A 66 7.21 -4.43 -2.65
CA HIS A 66 8.23 -3.80 -3.51
C HIS A 66 8.39 -2.26 -3.38
N TYR A 67 8.71 -1.75 -2.18
CA TYR A 67 8.89 -0.32 -1.92
C TYR A 67 7.66 0.57 -2.15
N ALA A 68 6.47 0.00 -1.98
CA ALA A 68 5.18 0.68 -2.14
C ALA A 68 4.30 0.52 -0.89
N LEU A 69 3.40 1.49 -0.70
CA LEU A 69 2.23 1.37 0.16
C LEU A 69 1.13 0.67 -0.62
N GLY A 70 0.91 -0.62 -0.35
CA GLY A 70 -0.27 -1.34 -0.84
C GLY A 70 -1.50 -1.01 0.01
N LEU A 71 -2.66 -0.90 -0.60
CA LEU A 71 -3.95 -0.63 0.07
C LEU A 71 -5.02 -1.56 -0.48
N SER A 72 -5.86 -2.08 0.42
CA SER A 72 -7.04 -2.87 0.07
C SER A 72 -8.09 -2.78 1.17
N LEU A 73 -9.31 -3.22 0.87
CA LEU A 73 -10.35 -3.47 1.88
C LEU A 73 -10.11 -4.80 2.62
N GLY A 74 -9.30 -5.70 2.08
CA GLY A 74 -9.02 -7.01 2.68
C GLY A 74 -8.10 -6.91 3.89
N LYS A 75 -8.54 -7.45 5.04
CA LYS A 75 -7.79 -7.34 6.30
C LYS A 75 -6.50 -8.15 6.30
N ASN A 76 -6.49 -9.29 5.61
CA ASN A 76 -5.36 -10.22 5.55
C ASN A 76 -5.00 -10.57 4.10
N TYR A 77 -3.95 -11.38 3.94
CA TYR A 77 -3.43 -11.79 2.64
C TYR A 77 -4.47 -12.50 1.76
N ASP A 78 -5.24 -13.43 2.34
CA ASP A 78 -6.20 -14.25 1.59
C ASP A 78 -7.37 -13.41 1.03
N GLU A 79 -7.84 -12.43 1.81
CA GLU A 79 -8.85 -11.48 1.35
C GLU A 79 -8.32 -10.58 0.22
N ARG A 80 -7.10 -10.06 0.36
CA ARG A 80 -6.47 -9.15 -0.62
C ARG A 80 -6.23 -9.79 -1.97
N TYR A 81 -6.05 -11.10 -2.02
CA TYR A 81 -5.89 -11.83 -3.27
C TYR A 81 -7.09 -11.62 -4.22
N ASN A 82 -8.29 -11.48 -3.65
CA ASN A 82 -9.55 -11.41 -4.41
C ASN A 82 -10.14 -9.99 -4.49
N LEU A 83 -9.58 -9.05 -3.74
CA LEU A 83 -10.09 -7.69 -3.62
C LEU A 83 -9.22 -6.70 -4.41
N PRO A 84 -9.79 -5.56 -4.85
CA PRO A 84 -9.04 -4.52 -5.50
C PRO A 84 -7.87 -4.08 -4.61
N MET A 85 -6.74 -3.82 -5.27
CA MET A 85 -5.54 -3.32 -4.63
C MET A 85 -5.05 -2.06 -5.34
N VAL A 86 -4.47 -1.17 -4.55
CA VAL A 86 -3.72 -0.02 -5.03
C VAL A 86 -2.34 -0.06 -4.43
N TYR A 87 -1.31 0.15 -5.25
CA TYR A 87 0.07 0.33 -4.80
C TYR A 87 0.52 1.75 -5.12
N ILE A 88 0.88 2.50 -4.07
CA ILE A 88 1.45 3.84 -4.20
C ILE A 88 2.95 3.72 -3.98
N ARG A 89 3.72 4.06 -5.01
CA ARG A 89 5.18 3.95 -5.00
C ARG A 89 5.81 5.31 -5.25
N TYR A 90 6.95 5.56 -4.61
CA TYR A 90 7.81 6.70 -4.93
C TYR A 90 9.01 6.22 -5.76
N ASN A 91 9.22 6.79 -6.93
CA ASN A 91 10.40 6.56 -7.77
C ASN A 91 11.42 7.67 -7.51
N ALA A 92 12.49 7.34 -6.79
CA ALA A 92 13.54 8.30 -6.44
C ALA A 92 14.22 8.91 -7.67
N ASP A 93 14.55 8.10 -8.67
CA ASP A 93 15.23 8.53 -9.90
C ASP A 93 14.46 9.61 -10.68
N LYS A 94 13.11 9.58 -10.58
CA LYS A 94 12.21 10.50 -11.27
C LYS A 94 11.61 11.56 -10.36
N ASN A 95 11.88 11.48 -9.05
CA ASN A 95 11.29 12.34 -8.03
C ASN A 95 9.74 12.43 -8.15
N ASN A 96 9.08 11.27 -8.32
CA ASN A 96 7.63 11.21 -8.50
C ASN A 96 6.99 10.01 -7.82
N PHE A 97 5.68 10.09 -7.64
CA PHE A 97 4.84 8.99 -7.27
C PHE A 97 4.17 8.38 -8.49
N ASP A 98 3.99 7.07 -8.46
CA ASP A 98 3.06 6.37 -9.33
C ASP A 98 2.06 5.56 -8.51
N VAL A 99 0.84 5.46 -9.02
CA VAL A 99 -0.24 4.67 -8.44
C VAL A 99 -0.59 3.56 -9.41
N GLN A 100 -0.39 2.33 -8.96
CA GLN A 100 -0.73 1.12 -9.71
C GLN A 100 -2.03 0.54 -9.15
N TYR A 101 -3.00 0.32 -10.04
CA TYR A 101 -4.30 -0.22 -9.74
C TYR A 101 -4.37 -1.68 -10.20
N GLN A 102 -4.81 -2.56 -9.31
CA GLN A 102 -4.95 -3.98 -9.58
C GLN A 102 -6.33 -4.47 -9.15
N LYS A 103 -6.90 -5.41 -9.92
CA LYS A 103 -8.17 -6.07 -9.57
C LYS A 103 -8.05 -7.08 -8.41
N GLY A 104 -6.81 -7.37 -8.03
CA GLY A 104 -6.41 -8.37 -7.06
C GLY A 104 -4.90 -8.53 -7.17
N GLN A 105 -4.32 -9.29 -6.25
CA GLN A 105 -2.87 -9.44 -6.20
C GLN A 105 -2.33 -10.03 -7.52
N GLY A 106 -1.48 -9.26 -8.22
CA GLY A 106 -0.82 -9.67 -9.47
C GLY A 106 -1.59 -9.35 -10.76
N GLY A 107 -2.80 -8.81 -10.67
CA GLY A 107 -3.61 -8.39 -11.82
C GLY A 107 -3.44 -6.91 -12.16
N GLU A 108 -2.25 -6.48 -12.60
CA GLU A 108 -2.00 -5.08 -12.98
C GLU A 108 -2.98 -4.64 -14.07
N THR A 109 -3.78 -3.63 -13.76
CA THR A 109 -4.81 -3.12 -14.67
C THR A 109 -4.39 -1.79 -15.28
N THR A 110 -3.90 -0.86 -14.46
CA THR A 110 -3.45 0.44 -14.95
C THR A 110 -2.46 1.09 -13.97
N ARG A 111 -1.65 2.00 -14.48
CA ARG A 111 -0.67 2.79 -13.72
C ARG A 111 -0.78 4.26 -14.10
N VAL A 112 -0.79 5.11 -13.08
CA VAL A 112 -0.92 6.57 -13.23
C VAL A 112 0.30 7.24 -12.60
N ASP A 113 0.94 8.15 -13.35
CA ASP A 113 1.98 9.03 -12.83
C ASP A 113 1.33 10.21 -12.10
N CYS A 114 1.73 10.45 -10.86
CA CYS A 114 1.13 11.46 -9.99
C CYS A 114 2.05 12.66 -9.73
N GLY A 115 3.24 12.70 -10.35
CA GLY A 115 4.23 13.75 -10.06
C GLY A 115 4.77 13.65 -8.63
N SER A 116 5.33 14.74 -8.10
CA SER A 116 6.03 14.72 -6.80
C SER A 116 5.12 14.56 -5.57
N LYS A 117 3.80 14.69 -5.72
CA LYS A 117 2.82 14.56 -4.63
C LYS A 117 1.46 14.05 -5.15
N LEU A 118 0.74 13.30 -4.34
CA LEU A 118 -0.63 12.92 -4.65
C LEU A 118 -1.59 14.09 -4.37
N SER A 119 -2.29 14.56 -5.40
CA SER A 119 -3.46 15.44 -5.26
C SER A 119 -4.70 14.73 -4.68
N GLU A 120 -5.67 15.52 -4.22
CA GLU A 120 -6.98 15.04 -3.76
C GLU A 120 -7.70 14.19 -4.81
N ASN A 121 -7.55 14.50 -6.11
CA ASN A 121 -8.16 13.73 -7.19
C ASN A 121 -7.57 12.32 -7.29
N HIS A 122 -6.29 12.14 -6.96
CA HIS A 122 -5.70 10.80 -6.89
C HIS A 122 -6.32 10.01 -5.73
N PHE A 123 -6.47 10.62 -4.55
CA PHE A 123 -7.15 9.96 -3.41
C PHE A 123 -8.61 9.60 -3.72
N LYS A 124 -9.36 10.48 -4.41
CA LYS A 124 -10.71 10.16 -4.90
C LYS A 124 -10.70 8.97 -5.85
N SER A 125 -9.74 8.91 -6.77
CA SER A 125 -9.61 7.81 -7.72
C SER A 125 -9.25 6.49 -7.03
N ILE A 126 -8.37 6.54 -6.01
CA ILE A 126 -8.03 5.39 -5.16
C ILE A 126 -9.26 4.88 -4.41
N THR A 127 -10.01 5.78 -3.77
CA THR A 127 -11.24 5.42 -3.05
C THR A 127 -12.29 4.83 -3.97
N HIS A 128 -12.50 5.43 -5.15
CA HIS A 128 -13.41 4.89 -6.15
C HIS A 128 -12.99 3.48 -6.60
N TRP A 129 -11.70 3.30 -6.92
CA TRP A 129 -11.18 1.99 -7.34
C TRP A 129 -11.38 0.91 -6.29
N LEU A 130 -11.01 1.20 -5.04
CA LEU A 130 -11.07 0.25 -3.93
C LEU A 130 -12.52 -0.06 -3.51
N GLY A 131 -13.47 0.85 -3.78
CA GLY A 131 -14.89 0.66 -3.48
C GLY A 131 -15.71 0.02 -4.61
N ASP A 132 -15.20 -0.05 -5.83
CA ASP A 132 -15.92 -0.61 -6.98
C ASP A 132 -15.78 -2.14 -7.04
N LYS A 133 -16.89 -2.83 -6.80
CA LYS A 133 -16.96 -4.30 -6.81
C LYS A 133 -16.60 -4.93 -8.16
N LYS A 134 -16.73 -4.20 -9.27
CA LYS A 134 -16.33 -4.67 -10.62
C LYS A 134 -14.82 -4.84 -10.77
N ASN A 135 -14.07 -4.28 -9.82
CA ASN A 135 -12.62 -4.44 -9.78
C ASN A 135 -12.20 -5.68 -8.98
N ASN A 136 -13.12 -6.52 -8.49
CA ASN A 136 -12.72 -7.78 -7.85
C ASN A 136 -12.12 -8.73 -8.89
N SER A 137 -11.11 -9.51 -8.52
CA SER A 137 -10.47 -10.47 -9.45
C SER A 137 -11.33 -11.70 -9.73
N ARG A 138 -12.36 -11.94 -8.91
CA ARG A 138 -13.40 -12.95 -9.10
C ARG A 138 -14.69 -12.29 -9.58
N ASP A 139 -14.74 -11.87 -10.84
CA ASP A 139 -16.03 -11.74 -11.54
C ASP A 139 -16.40 -13.12 -12.11
N PRO A 140 -17.54 -13.73 -11.72
CA PRO A 140 -17.96 -15.05 -12.16
C PRO A 140 -18.62 -15.02 -13.54
N GLU A 141 -17.96 -14.44 -14.55
CA GLU A 141 -18.47 -14.47 -15.94
C GLU A 141 -17.92 -15.61 -16.79
N ASN A 142 -17.17 -16.57 -16.23
CA ASN A 142 -16.76 -17.79 -16.94
C ASN A 142 -16.54 -18.99 -15.99
N GLU A 143 -17.61 -19.46 -15.34
CA GLU A 143 -17.72 -20.88 -14.95
C GLU A 143 -18.71 -21.59 -15.88
#